data_AF-A0A7K3HHX6-F1
#
_entry.id   AF-A0A7K3HHX6-F1
#
_cell.length_a   1.000
_cell.length_b   1.000
_cell.length_c   1.000
_cell.angle_alpha   90.00
_cell.angle_beta   90.00
_cell.angle_gamma   90.00
#
_symmetry.space_group_name_H-M   'P 1'
#
loop_
_entity.id
_entity.type
_entity.pdbx_description
1 polymer ?
#
loop_
_entity_poly.entity_id
_entity_poly.type
_entity_poly.pdbx_seq_one_letter_code
_entity_poly.pdbx_strand_id
1 'polypeptide(L)'
;GIGTRIPGLAPSAARARPGDAVLLSGPIGLHGTAVLSTREGLGFEADIASDSRPLHRLVEALAPVGARLHTLRDPTRGGLAATLNEIARDSGVAVEIDESALPVPGPVAAACDL
;
A
#
# COMPACT_ATOMS: atom_id res chain seq x y z
N GLY A 1 -3.11 -16.16 -11.02
CA GLY A 1 -3.13 -17.37 -10.18
C GLY A 1 -4.52 -17.56 -9.60
N ILE A 2 -4.79 -18.72 -8.99
CA ILE A 2 -6.01 -18.99 -8.22
C ILE A 2 -5.62 -19.30 -6.77
N GLY A 3 -6.51 -19.04 -5.81
CA GLY A 3 -6.25 -19.28 -4.39
C GLY A 3 -7.53 -19.50 -3.61
N THR A 4 -7.40 -20.03 -2.39
CA THR A 4 -8.51 -20.24 -1.46
C THR A 4 -8.52 -19.14 -0.40
N ARG A 5 -9.71 -18.79 0.11
CA ARG A 5 -9.83 -17.83 1.21
C ARG A 5 -9.29 -18.44 2.50
N ILE A 6 -8.53 -17.64 3.25
CA ILE A 6 -8.10 -18.01 4.61
C ILE A 6 -9.32 -17.96 5.54
N PRO A 7 -9.67 -19.06 6.22
CA PRO A 7 -10.80 -19.09 7.15
C PRO A 7 -10.70 -17.98 8.20
N GLY A 8 -11.82 -17.29 8.48
CA GLY A 8 -11.87 -16.21 9.45
C GLY A 8 -11.44 -14.83 8.93
N LEU A 9 -10.80 -14.75 7.76
CA LEU A 9 -10.52 -13.48 7.07
C LEU A 9 -11.62 -13.18 6.04
N ALA A 10 -12.13 -11.95 6.07
CA ALA A 10 -13.08 -11.45 5.09
C ALA A 10 -12.86 -9.96 4.73
N PRO A 11 -11.61 -9.52 4.46
CA PRO A 11 -11.35 -8.11 4.18
C PRO A 11 -12.11 -7.64 2.93
N SER A 12 -12.57 -6.39 2.96
CA SER A 12 -13.22 -5.73 1.82
C SER A 12 -12.99 -4.23 1.89
N ALA A 13 -12.96 -3.53 0.75
CA ALA A 13 -12.89 -2.08 0.72
C ALA A 13 -14.10 -1.42 1.39
N ALA A 14 -15.27 -2.07 1.35
CA ALA A 14 -16.51 -1.61 1.96
C ALA A 14 -16.62 -1.87 3.48
N ARG A 15 -15.57 -2.40 4.12
CA ARG A 15 -15.62 -2.81 5.53
C ARG A 15 -14.89 -1.90 6.49
N ALA A 16 -14.17 -0.88 6.01
CA ALA A 16 -13.56 0.14 6.87
C ALA A 16 -14.64 0.89 7.67
N ARG A 17 -14.28 1.33 8.87
CA ARG A 17 -15.20 1.96 9.83
C ARG A 17 -14.50 3.10 10.58
N PRO A 18 -15.26 4.08 11.11
CA PRO A 18 -14.69 5.06 12.03
C PRO A 18 -13.99 4.40 13.22
N GLY A 19 -12.79 4.87 13.54
CA GLY A 19 -11.94 4.32 14.60
C GLY A 19 -10.96 3.23 14.14
N ASP A 20 -11.01 2.80 12.88
CA ASP A 20 -10.01 1.90 12.32
C ASP A 20 -8.63 2.59 12.19
N ALA A 21 -7.57 1.82 12.40
CA ALA A 21 -6.21 2.25 12.10
C ALA A 21 -5.81 1.85 10.67
N VAL A 22 -5.15 2.75 9.95
CA VAL A 22 -4.52 2.46 8.64
C VAL A 22 -3.06 2.07 8.87
N LEU A 23 -2.65 0.93 8.32
CA LEU A 23 -1.29 0.41 8.44
C LEU A 23 -0.70 0.15 7.06
N LEU A 24 0.58 0.48 6.89
CA LEU A 24 1.36 0.19 5.69
C LEU A 24 2.32 -0.97 5.97
N SER A 25 2.44 -1.88 5.01
CA SER A 25 3.34 -3.03 5.11
C SER A 25 4.81 -2.70 4.85
N GLY A 26 5.11 -1.48 4.41
CA GLY A 26 6.45 -1.04 4.08
C GLY A 26 6.49 0.35 3.44
N PRO A 27 7.65 0.76 2.92
CA PRO A 27 7.83 2.04 2.26
C PRO A 27 6.97 2.21 1.01
N ILE A 28 6.62 3.44 0.67
CA ILE A 28 5.76 3.75 -0.50
C ILE A 28 6.57 4.38 -1.66
N GLY A 29 6.10 4.16 -2.89
CA GLY A 29 6.64 4.79 -4.10
C GLY A 29 7.80 4.06 -4.80
N LEU A 30 8.40 3.05 -4.17
CA LEU A 30 9.58 2.33 -4.68
C LEU A 30 9.42 1.80 -6.11
N HIS A 31 8.43 0.96 -6.40
CA HIS A 31 8.26 0.39 -7.74
C HIS A 31 8.02 1.45 -8.83
N GLY A 32 7.14 2.42 -8.56
CA GLY A 32 6.80 3.47 -9.54
C GLY A 32 8.03 4.31 -9.90
N THR A 33 8.77 4.75 -8.88
CA THR A 33 9.99 5.54 -9.07
C THR A 33 11.08 4.73 -9.74
N ALA A 34 11.28 3.45 -9.38
CA ALA A 34 12.25 2.57 -10.04
C ALA A 34 11.98 2.46 -11.56
N VAL A 35 10.72 2.24 -11.95
CA VAL A 35 10.30 2.15 -13.36
C VAL A 35 10.51 3.48 -14.09
N LEU A 36 10.11 4.61 -13.49
CA LEU A 36 10.29 5.94 -14.08
C LEU A 36 11.77 6.28 -14.25
N SER A 37 12.59 6.03 -13.22
CA SER A 37 14.04 6.24 -13.24
C SER A 37 14.72 5.50 -14.39
N THR A 38 14.32 4.26 -14.61
CA THR A 38 14.86 3.41 -15.68
C THR A 38 14.44 3.90 -17.07
N ARG A 39 13.20 4.41 -17.20
CA ARG A 39 12.64 4.85 -18.49
C ARG A 39 13.17 6.20 -18.93
N GLU A 40 13.21 7.15 -18.00
CA GLU A 40 13.55 8.55 -18.28
C GLU A 40 15.05 8.83 -18.15
N GLY A 41 15.85 7.81 -17.83
CA GLY A 41 17.31 7.94 -17.71
C GLY A 41 17.72 8.93 -16.62
N LEU A 42 16.90 9.10 -15.58
CA LEU A 42 17.02 10.16 -14.56
C LEU A 42 18.30 10.06 -13.71
N GLY A 43 19.12 9.04 -13.91
CA GLY A 43 20.49 8.99 -13.39
C GLY A 43 20.59 9.16 -11.88
N PHE A 44 19.55 8.78 -11.13
CA PHE A 44 19.58 8.83 -9.68
C PHE A 44 20.80 8.03 -9.19
N GLU A 45 21.71 8.69 -8.48
CA GLU A 45 22.88 8.03 -7.88
C GLU A 45 22.48 6.95 -6.87
N ALA A 46 21.23 7.00 -6.39
CA ALA A 46 20.61 5.95 -5.61
C ALA A 46 19.89 4.94 -6.53
N ASP A 47 20.35 3.69 -6.51
CA ASP A 47 19.73 2.56 -7.18
C ASP A 47 18.39 2.22 -6.49
N ILE A 48 17.32 2.94 -6.84
CA ILE A 48 15.97 2.72 -6.28
C ILE A 48 15.47 1.36 -6.79
N ALA A 49 15.54 0.37 -5.92
CA ALA A 49 15.04 -0.97 -6.22
C ALA A 49 13.51 -1.05 -6.11
N SER A 50 12.90 -1.71 -7.10
CA SER A 50 11.48 -2.08 -7.06
C SER A 50 11.17 -2.97 -5.84
N ASP A 51 10.08 -2.69 -5.13
CA ASP A 51 9.62 -3.46 -3.98
C ASP A 51 8.77 -4.70 -4.35
N SER A 52 8.59 -4.95 -5.65
CA SER A 52 7.82 -6.08 -6.21
C SER A 52 8.25 -7.41 -5.61
N ARG A 53 7.35 -8.00 -4.81
CA ARG A 53 7.56 -9.29 -4.16
C ARG A 53 6.22 -9.96 -3.88
N PRO A 54 6.16 -11.30 -3.78
CA PRO A 54 4.93 -11.99 -3.38
C PRO A 54 4.62 -11.74 -1.89
N LEU A 55 3.42 -11.22 -1.59
CA LEU A 55 2.99 -10.89 -0.23
C LEU A 55 2.09 -11.95 0.43
N HIS A 56 1.81 -13.07 -0.23
CA HIS A 56 0.87 -14.09 0.27
C HIS A 56 1.23 -14.61 1.69
N ARG A 57 2.52 -14.77 2.00
CA ARG A 57 2.97 -15.19 3.34
C ARG A 57 2.77 -14.10 4.40
N LEU A 58 2.92 -12.83 4.03
CA LEU A 58 2.62 -11.71 4.92
C LEU A 58 1.12 -11.67 5.23
N VAL A 59 0.27 -11.89 4.22
CA VAL A 59 -1.18 -11.96 4.39
C VAL A 59 -1.59 -13.16 5.25
N GLU A 60 -0.95 -14.31 5.07
CA GLU A 60 -1.16 -15.49 5.91
C GLU A 60 -0.82 -15.22 7.38
N ALA A 61 0.26 -14.49 7.65
CA ALA A 61 0.63 -14.09 9.00
C ALA A 61 -0.39 -13.16 9.68
N LEU A 62 -1.30 -12.53 8.92
CA LEU A 62 -2.41 -11.72 9.45
C LEU A 62 -3.62 -12.56 9.87
N ALA A 63 -3.65 -13.88 9.63
CA ALA A 63 -4.77 -14.75 9.99
C ALA A 63 -5.25 -14.60 11.46
N PRO A 64 -4.37 -14.46 12.48
CA PRO A 64 -4.80 -14.27 13.86
C PRO A 64 -5.58 -12.98 14.14
N VAL A 65 -5.52 -11.98 13.25
CA VAL A 65 -6.31 -10.75 13.37
C VAL A 65 -7.80 -11.05 13.14
N GLY A 66 -8.10 -12.03 12.28
CA GLY A 66 -9.46 -12.51 12.02
C GLY A 66 -10.38 -11.40 11.47
N ALA A 67 -11.61 -11.36 11.97
CA ALA A 67 -12.63 -10.41 11.53
C ALA A 67 -12.28 -8.93 11.77
N ARG A 68 -11.29 -8.65 12.63
CA ARG A 68 -10.78 -7.29 12.91
C ARG A 68 -9.93 -6.73 11.76
N LEU A 69 -9.49 -7.57 10.82
CA LEU A 69 -8.93 -7.09 9.56
C LEU A 69 -10.07 -6.69 8.64
N HIS A 70 -10.44 -5.42 8.69
CA HIS A 70 -11.58 -4.89 7.94
C HIS A 70 -11.29 -4.77 6.45
N THR A 71 -10.11 -4.26 6.10
CA THR A 71 -9.71 -3.99 4.72
C THR A 71 -8.27 -4.42 4.50
N LEU A 72 -7.98 -4.91 3.29
CA LEU A 72 -6.64 -5.27 2.85
C LEU A 72 -6.56 -5.01 1.34
N ARG A 73 -5.60 -4.19 0.91
CA ARG A 73 -5.40 -3.80 -0.49
C ARG A 73 -3.90 -3.64 -0.78
N ASP A 74 -3.48 -3.99 -1.98
CA ASP A 74 -2.16 -3.71 -2.52
C ASP A 74 -2.20 -2.42 -3.37
N PRO A 75 -1.48 -1.34 -2.98
CA PRO A 75 -1.55 -0.04 -3.67
C PRO A 75 -0.72 -0.03 -4.95
N THR A 76 -1.24 -0.67 -6.00
CA THR A 76 -0.57 -0.80 -7.30
C THR A 76 -0.71 0.47 -8.16
N ARG A 77 -1.55 0.46 -9.20
CA ARG A 77 -1.76 1.63 -10.06
C ARG A 77 -2.52 2.71 -9.28
N GLY A 78 -2.05 3.96 -9.38
CA GLY A 78 -2.58 5.08 -8.60
C GLY A 78 -2.08 5.11 -7.15
N GLY A 79 -1.35 4.08 -6.72
CA GLY A 79 -0.64 4.03 -5.45
C GLY A 79 -1.55 4.14 -4.22
N LEU A 80 -0.97 4.66 -3.14
CA LEU A 80 -1.64 4.82 -1.86
C LEU A 80 -2.86 5.74 -1.98
N ALA A 81 -2.74 6.86 -2.70
CA ALA A 81 -3.82 7.83 -2.85
C ALA A 81 -5.08 7.21 -3.47
N ALA A 82 -4.96 6.51 -4.60
CA ALA A 82 -6.10 5.84 -5.23
C ALA A 82 -6.71 4.79 -4.30
N THR A 83 -5.87 3.99 -3.64
CA THR A 83 -6.31 2.94 -2.71
C THR A 83 -7.11 3.51 -1.55
N LEU A 84 -6.63 4.57 -0.89
CA LEU A 84 -7.35 5.19 0.22
C LEU A 84 -8.67 5.83 -0.24
N ASN A 85 -8.68 6.49 -1.41
CA ASN A 85 -9.89 7.07 -1.98
C ASN A 85 -10.94 6.00 -2.34
N GLU A 86 -10.52 4.84 -2.82
CA GLU A 86 -11.42 3.70 -3.06
C GLU A 86 -11.99 3.13 -1.78
N ILE A 87 -11.17 2.95 -0.74
CA ILE A 87 -11.63 2.49 0.56
C ILE A 87 -12.64 3.49 1.15
N ALA A 88 -12.31 4.78 1.15
CA ALA A 88 -13.18 5.85 1.64
C ALA A 88 -14.55 5.82 0.93
N ARG A 89 -14.54 5.75 -0.40
CA ARG A 89 -15.76 5.68 -1.22
C ARG A 89 -16.60 4.45 -0.93
N ASP A 90 -15.98 3.26 -0.95
CA ASP A 90 -16.70 1.99 -0.87
C ASP A 90 -17.26 1.70 0.53
N SER A 91 -16.61 2.22 1.56
CA SER A 91 -17.06 2.08 2.97
C SER A 91 -17.87 3.27 3.48
N GLY A 92 -17.93 4.38 2.74
CA GLY A 92 -18.62 5.59 3.17
C GLY A 92 -17.96 6.26 4.38
N VAL A 93 -16.64 6.17 4.49
CA VAL A 93 -15.85 6.77 5.58
C VAL A 93 -14.87 7.82 5.03
N ALA A 94 -14.37 8.68 5.93
CA ALA A 94 -13.20 9.52 5.65
C ALA A 94 -11.94 8.82 6.16
N VAL A 95 -10.81 9.01 5.45
CA VAL A 95 -9.50 8.54 5.89
C VAL A 95 -8.62 9.77 6.11
N GLU A 96 -8.15 9.93 7.33
CA GLU A 96 -7.15 10.94 7.70
C GLU A 96 -5.79 10.26 7.85
N ILE A 97 -4.75 10.88 7.29
CA ILE A 97 -3.37 10.39 7.37
C ILE A 97 -2.47 11.49 7.90
N ASP A 98 -1.53 11.10 8.77
CA ASP A 98 -0.41 11.94 9.14
C ASP A 98 0.68 11.76 8.07
N GLU A 99 0.90 12.78 7.27
CA GLU A 99 1.91 12.78 6.21
C GLU A 99 3.31 12.54 6.75
N SER A 100 3.62 13.04 7.95
CA SER A 100 4.93 12.87 8.59
C SER A 100 5.21 11.43 9.01
N ALA A 101 4.15 10.62 9.16
CA ALA A 101 4.24 9.20 9.47
C ALA A 101 4.38 8.31 8.22
N LEU A 102 4.29 8.87 7.01
CA LEU A 102 4.41 8.08 5.78
C LEU A 102 5.87 7.64 5.55
N PRO A 103 6.13 6.33 5.37
CA PRO A 103 7.47 5.82 5.15
C PRO A 103 7.90 6.05 3.68
N VAL A 104 8.20 7.28 3.32
CA VAL A 104 8.75 7.63 2.00
C VAL A 104 10.27 7.60 2.08
N PRO A 105 10.97 6.71 1.35
CA PRO A 105 12.43 6.72 1.32
C PRO A 105 12.98 8.03 0.76
N GLY A 106 14.09 8.53 1.31
CA GLY A 106 14.71 9.78 0.86
C GLY A 106 14.92 9.89 -0.66
N PRO A 107 15.49 8.87 -1.34
CA PRO A 107 15.61 8.87 -2.80
C PRO A 107 14.27 8.93 -3.55
N VAL A 108 13.22 8.33 -3.01
CA VAL A 108 11.87 8.39 -3.60
C VAL A 108 11.30 9.80 -3.44
N ALA A 109 11.45 10.42 -2.27
CA ALA A 109 11.03 11.80 -2.02
C ALA A 109 11.77 12.78 -2.96
N ALA A 110 13.10 12.66 -3.08
CA ALA A 110 13.90 13.48 -3.98
C ALA A 110 13.48 13.34 -5.45
N ALA A 111 13.02 12.15 -5.87
CA ALA A 111 12.48 11.93 -7.20
C ALA A 111 11.10 12.58 -7.43
N CYS A 112 10.33 12.83 -6.36
CA CYS A 112 9.03 13.50 -6.44
C CYS A 112 9.13 15.04 -6.47
N ASP A 113 10.25 15.60 -5.99
CA ASP A 113 10.49 17.06 -5.94
C ASP A 113 11.02 17.65 -7.25
N LEU A 114 11.27 16.82 -8.27
CA LEU A 114 11.74 17.20 -9.62
C LEU A 114 10.57 17.55 -10.55
#